data_AF-A0A2N9PBK8-F1
#
_entry.id   AF-A0A2N9PBK8-F1
#
_cell.length_a   1.000
_cell.length_b   1.000
_cell.length_c   1.000
_cell.angle_alpha   90.00
_cell.angle_beta   90.00
_cell.angle_gamma   90.00
#
_symmetry.space_group_name_H-M   'P 1'
#
loop_
_entity.id
_entity.type
_entity.pdbx_description
1 polymer ?
#
loop_
_entity_poly.entity_id
_entity_poly.type
_entity_poly.pdbx_seq_one_letter_code
_entity_poly.pdbx_strand_id
1 'polypeptide(L)'
;MIRHHYVIVPLLNYTTQSKNGKINLVDKNLNIEFYKLDEDLIKNSPRGLKFSECSIASAFQLFNEFNEKELKFDSNGYVQTNILYDVEKTEINSVYSNEKEIFEDIETKKNINYLDSAFEIYFKGNANHTNDYDKAEDVKKKLFSQVDDKILKFEIDKRNKNKTPKISFANTQIIETNILNSILGKPNITVERYNQLADILGKARREKTDLLLFPECFIPFNLLNILTRYSSDNQSAIISGLEHLTINKTAFNFVASILPIEINGIKDAIVILRLKNNYSPNEENLINKYHLNIPKAKNSNIQIINWKNIYFSVCYCFEMANISHREQLKSKIDLLIGIEWNKDVPYFSNIVESSTRDLHCYVAQVNTSNFGDTRLTQPKETALKDILRLKGGTNDVILVGEINIEKLRDFQRIKSSINTSKEFKPLPPDFLLDEVMKRINNL
;
A
#
# COMPACT_ATOMS: atom_id res chain seq x y z
N MET A 1 -3.63 32.83 -2.16
CA MET A 1 -3.53 31.36 -1.99
C MET A 1 -2.40 30.86 -2.87
N ILE A 2 -1.43 30.10 -2.33
CA ILE A 2 -0.37 29.48 -3.15
C ILE A 2 -1.00 28.49 -4.14
N ARG A 3 -0.44 28.35 -5.35
CA ARG A 3 -0.93 27.33 -6.29
C ARG A 3 -0.68 25.95 -5.69
N HIS A 4 -1.69 25.10 -5.72
CA HIS A 4 -1.67 23.80 -5.03
C HIS A 4 -0.51 22.89 -5.47
N HIS A 5 -0.08 22.94 -6.73
CA HIS A 5 1.02 22.09 -7.20
C HIS A 5 2.38 22.38 -6.52
N TYR A 6 2.52 23.55 -5.90
CA TYR A 6 3.69 23.92 -5.08
C TYR A 6 3.61 23.39 -3.64
N VAL A 7 2.44 22.94 -3.18
CA VAL A 7 2.30 22.33 -1.85
C VAL A 7 2.87 20.92 -1.92
N ILE A 8 3.90 20.65 -1.12
CA ILE A 8 4.65 19.38 -1.19
C ILE A 8 3.87 18.24 -0.55
N VAL A 9 3.33 18.51 0.64
CA VAL A 9 2.51 17.56 1.40
C VAL A 9 1.03 17.71 0.98
N PRO A 10 0.35 16.63 0.55
CA PRO A 10 -1.05 16.68 0.17
C PRO A 10 -1.90 17.35 1.24
N LEU A 11 -2.82 18.24 0.83
CA LEU A 11 -3.74 18.99 1.69
C LEU A 11 -3.12 19.77 2.88
N LEU A 12 -1.81 19.99 2.93
CA LEU A 12 -1.18 20.75 4.02
C LEU A 12 -1.75 22.17 4.15
N ASN A 13 -2.11 22.80 3.03
CA ASN A 13 -2.74 24.12 3.00
C ASN A 13 -4.19 24.15 3.54
N TYR A 14 -4.78 22.98 3.82
CA TYR A 14 -6.11 22.81 4.43
C TYR A 14 -6.03 22.51 5.93
N THR A 15 -4.85 22.63 6.53
CA THR A 15 -4.66 22.41 7.98
C THR A 15 -4.97 23.66 8.80
N THR A 16 -5.33 23.46 10.06
CA THR A 16 -5.57 24.57 11.01
C THR A 16 -4.33 25.44 11.21
N GLN A 17 -3.14 24.85 11.11
CA GLN A 17 -1.86 25.54 11.24
C GLN A 17 -1.53 26.37 10.01
N SER A 18 -1.91 25.90 8.80
CA SER A 18 -1.87 26.71 7.57
C SER A 18 -2.78 27.93 7.67
N LYS A 19 -4.01 27.75 8.15
CA LYS A 19 -4.98 28.84 8.34
C LYS A 19 -4.41 29.96 9.21
N ASN A 20 -3.63 29.59 10.23
CA ASN A 20 -2.99 30.50 11.17
C ASN A 20 -1.63 31.06 10.70
N GLY A 21 -1.19 30.74 9.47
CA GLY A 21 0.09 31.22 8.92
C GLY A 21 1.34 30.65 9.58
N LYS A 22 1.23 29.52 10.30
CA LYS A 22 2.30 28.96 11.12
C LYS A 22 3.20 27.93 10.42
N ILE A 23 2.93 27.62 9.15
CA ILE A 23 3.65 26.56 8.43
C ILE A 23 4.13 27.01 7.06
N ASN A 24 5.27 26.44 6.65
CA ASN A 24 5.79 26.61 5.30
C ASN A 24 5.22 25.53 4.39
N LEU A 25 4.44 25.93 3.38
CA LEU A 25 3.75 25.01 2.46
C LEU A 25 4.68 24.37 1.42
N VAL A 26 5.88 24.92 1.24
CA VAL A 26 6.88 24.43 0.28
C VAL A 26 8.06 23.73 0.97
N ASP A 27 8.04 23.61 2.30
CA ASP A 27 9.05 22.83 2.99
C ASP A 27 8.79 21.34 2.75
N LYS A 28 9.86 20.60 2.47
CA LYS A 28 9.83 19.14 2.34
C LYS A 28 9.75 18.47 3.71
N ASN A 29 10.11 19.15 4.79
CA ASN A 29 9.99 18.63 6.14
C ASN A 29 8.52 18.43 6.50
N LEU A 30 8.14 17.16 6.68
CA LEU A 30 6.82 16.78 7.12
C LEU A 30 6.80 16.81 8.65
N ASN A 31 6.04 17.73 9.23
CA ASN A 31 5.74 17.69 10.66
C ASN A 31 4.34 17.10 10.88
N ILE A 32 4.30 15.82 11.22
CA ILE A 32 3.06 15.06 11.41
C ILE A 32 2.32 15.50 12.69
N GLU A 33 3.03 15.89 13.74
CA GLU A 33 2.46 16.32 15.04
C GLU A 33 1.57 17.58 14.94
N PHE A 34 1.62 18.26 13.80
CA PHE A 34 0.78 19.42 13.53
C PHE A 34 -0.13 19.20 12.31
N TYR A 35 -0.30 17.98 11.84
CA TYR A 35 -1.12 17.69 10.68
C TYR A 35 -2.59 17.49 11.10
N LYS A 36 -3.34 18.60 11.23
CA LYS A 36 -4.77 18.58 11.53
C LYS A 36 -5.55 19.37 10.49
N LEU A 37 -6.41 18.70 9.72
CA LEU A 37 -7.28 19.34 8.74
C LEU A 37 -8.31 20.25 9.42
N ASP A 38 -8.60 21.38 8.78
CA ASP A 38 -9.66 22.32 9.15
C ASP A 38 -10.89 22.02 8.29
N GLU A 39 -12.01 21.67 8.92
CA GLU A 39 -13.22 21.24 8.21
C GLU A 39 -13.78 22.35 7.31
N ASP A 40 -13.71 23.61 7.74
CA ASP A 40 -14.18 24.75 6.94
C ASP A 40 -13.34 24.91 5.67
N LEU A 41 -12.02 24.73 5.75
CA LEU A 41 -11.15 24.79 4.59
C LEU A 41 -11.45 23.65 3.61
N ILE A 42 -11.71 22.43 4.11
CA ILE A 42 -12.08 21.30 3.25
C ILE A 42 -13.42 21.57 2.56
N LYS A 43 -14.46 21.92 3.31
CA LYS A 43 -15.81 22.20 2.78
C LYS A 43 -15.81 23.31 1.73
N ASN A 44 -14.99 24.33 1.93
CA ASN A 44 -14.88 25.48 1.03
C ASN A 44 -13.68 25.35 0.07
N SER A 45 -13.28 24.12 -0.27
CA SER A 45 -12.16 23.91 -1.19
C SER A 45 -12.41 24.65 -2.51
N PRO A 46 -11.46 25.45 -3.01
CA PRO A 46 -11.61 26.17 -4.28
C PRO A 46 -11.43 25.30 -5.52
N ARG A 47 -11.10 24.00 -5.33
CA ARG A 47 -10.91 23.02 -6.40
C ARG A 47 -11.41 21.65 -5.97
N GLY A 48 -11.62 20.78 -6.94
CA GLY A 48 -11.78 19.36 -6.68
C GLY A 48 -10.53 18.78 -5.98
N LEU A 49 -10.73 18.07 -4.88
CA LEU A 49 -9.72 17.29 -4.18
C LEU A 49 -9.56 15.92 -4.84
N LYS A 50 -8.31 15.47 -5.02
CA LYS A 50 -8.03 14.12 -5.47
C LYS A 50 -8.14 13.14 -4.30
N PHE A 51 -8.69 11.96 -4.54
CA PHE A 51 -8.82 10.91 -3.53
C PHE A 51 -7.46 10.45 -3.01
N SER A 52 -6.44 10.44 -3.86
CA SER A 52 -5.06 10.17 -3.47
C SER A 52 -4.52 11.14 -2.40
N GLU A 53 -4.89 12.42 -2.50
CA GLU A 53 -4.52 13.43 -1.51
C GLU A 53 -5.24 13.19 -0.19
N CYS A 54 -6.53 12.89 -0.25
CA CYS A 54 -7.35 12.55 0.92
C CYS A 54 -6.85 11.27 1.61
N SER A 55 -6.39 10.27 0.84
CA SER A 55 -5.82 9.02 1.38
C SER A 55 -4.58 9.31 2.25
N ILE A 56 -3.66 10.13 1.74
CA ILE A 56 -2.44 10.52 2.48
C ILE A 56 -2.80 11.41 3.67
N ALA A 57 -3.67 12.39 3.48
CA ALA A 57 -4.07 13.33 4.54
C ALA A 57 -4.78 12.61 5.70
N SER A 58 -5.67 11.66 5.40
CA SER A 58 -6.35 10.87 6.43
C SER A 58 -5.37 10.03 7.25
N ALA A 59 -4.40 9.39 6.60
CA ALA A 59 -3.34 8.67 7.31
C ALA A 59 -2.54 9.60 8.23
N PHE A 60 -2.18 10.80 7.75
CA PHE A 60 -1.41 11.76 8.54
C PHE A 60 -2.19 12.31 9.75
N GLN A 61 -3.51 12.47 9.64
CA GLN A 61 -4.33 12.81 10.81
C GLN A 61 -4.32 11.70 11.87
N LEU A 62 -4.45 10.44 11.46
CA LEU A 62 -4.37 9.30 12.40
C LEU A 62 -2.99 9.17 13.03
N PHE A 63 -1.93 9.47 12.26
CA PHE A 63 -0.57 9.51 12.78
C PHE A 63 -0.39 10.63 13.83
N ASN A 64 -0.98 11.79 13.59
CA ASN A 64 -1.01 12.89 14.55
C ASN A 64 -1.79 12.53 15.83
N GLU A 65 -2.87 11.77 15.71
CA GLU A 65 -3.72 11.33 16.83
C GLU A 65 -3.10 10.19 17.67
N PHE A 66 -2.08 9.49 17.13
CA PHE A 66 -1.40 8.42 17.83
C PHE A 66 -0.64 8.96 19.06
N ASN A 67 -1.05 8.57 20.28
CA ASN A 67 -0.58 9.17 21.53
C ASN A 67 0.28 8.21 22.39
N GLU A 68 1.43 8.68 22.88
CA GLU A 68 2.34 7.92 23.77
C GLU A 68 1.67 7.47 25.08
N LYS A 69 0.70 8.22 25.60
CA LYS A 69 0.07 7.93 26.90
C LYS A 69 -0.89 6.73 26.87
N GLU A 70 -1.28 6.29 25.69
CA GLU A 70 -2.26 5.21 25.48
C GLU A 70 -1.62 3.91 24.96
N LEU A 71 -0.28 3.86 24.90
CA LEU A 71 0.46 2.71 24.40
C LEU A 71 0.19 1.49 25.27
N LYS A 72 -0.30 0.42 24.64
CA LYS A 72 -0.47 -0.90 25.25
C LYS A 72 0.59 -1.83 24.69
N PHE A 73 1.31 -2.51 25.56
CA PHE A 73 2.34 -3.47 25.17
C PHE A 73 1.80 -4.90 25.25
N ASP A 74 2.19 -5.75 24.30
CA ASP A 74 1.95 -7.20 24.42
C ASP A 74 3.01 -7.89 25.29
N SER A 75 2.85 -9.19 25.52
CA SER A 75 3.78 -9.99 26.34
C SER A 75 5.20 -10.06 25.79
N ASN A 76 5.42 -9.71 24.52
CA ASN A 76 6.73 -9.70 23.88
C ASN A 76 7.31 -8.28 23.79
N GLY A 77 6.65 -7.28 24.37
CA GLY A 77 7.11 -5.89 24.39
C GLY A 77 6.80 -5.08 23.13
N TYR A 78 5.92 -5.56 22.25
CA TYR A 78 5.47 -4.76 21.10
C TYR A 78 4.33 -3.82 21.48
N VAL A 79 4.32 -2.62 20.91
CA VAL A 79 3.20 -1.68 21.03
C VAL A 79 2.05 -2.15 20.15
N GLN A 80 0.97 -2.59 20.78
CA GLN A 80 -0.25 -3.01 20.12
C GLN A 80 -1.02 -1.79 19.58
N THR A 81 -1.30 -1.79 18.27
CA THR A 81 -1.90 -0.63 17.61
C THR A 81 -2.94 -1.03 16.55
N ASN A 82 -3.94 -0.16 16.38
CA ASN A 82 -4.93 -0.21 15.30
C ASN A 82 -4.69 0.95 14.32
N ILE A 83 -3.43 1.36 14.15
CA ILE A 83 -3.11 2.49 13.26
C ILE A 83 -3.63 2.18 11.85
N LEU A 84 -4.35 3.15 11.26
CA LEU A 84 -4.99 3.09 9.94
C LEU A 84 -6.21 2.15 9.80
N TYR A 85 -6.25 1.00 10.49
CA TYR A 85 -7.32 0.00 10.34
C TYR A 85 -7.90 -0.38 11.69
N ASP A 86 -9.22 -0.60 11.74
CA ASP A 86 -9.96 -0.88 12.97
C ASP A 86 -9.76 0.20 14.05
N VAL A 87 -9.69 1.46 13.63
CA VAL A 87 -9.62 2.62 14.53
C VAL A 87 -11.00 2.82 15.15
N GLU A 88 -11.10 2.67 16.46
CA GLU A 88 -12.33 2.90 17.20
C GLU A 88 -12.61 4.41 17.27
N LYS A 89 -13.70 4.87 16.64
CA LYS A 89 -14.23 6.22 16.83
C LYS A 89 -15.58 6.18 17.51
N THR A 90 -15.81 7.14 18.39
CA THR A 90 -17.13 7.40 18.99
C THR A 90 -17.88 8.37 18.10
N GLU A 91 -19.02 7.94 17.56
CA GLU A 91 -19.99 8.79 16.89
C GLU A 91 -21.16 9.06 17.83
N ILE A 92 -21.50 10.34 18.02
CA ILE A 92 -22.70 10.76 18.74
C ILE A 92 -23.81 10.94 17.71
N ASN A 93 -24.83 10.10 17.81
CA ASN A 93 -26.01 10.18 16.95
C ASN A 93 -27.21 10.65 17.78
N SER A 94 -27.82 11.76 17.37
CA SER A 94 -29.08 12.23 17.97
C SER A 94 -30.24 11.39 17.44
N VAL A 95 -30.79 10.51 18.28
CA VAL A 95 -31.92 9.63 17.95
C VAL A 95 -33.17 10.13 18.66
N TYR A 96 -34.28 10.25 17.93
CA TYR A 96 -35.56 10.62 18.53
C TYR A 96 -36.12 9.45 19.34
N SER A 97 -36.29 9.64 20.64
CA SER A 97 -36.90 8.67 21.54
C SER A 97 -38.42 8.84 21.52
N ASN A 98 -39.14 7.88 20.92
CA ASN A 98 -40.61 7.89 20.90
C ASN A 98 -41.23 7.79 22.30
N GLU A 99 -40.52 7.20 23.27
CA GLU A 99 -41.01 7.05 24.65
C GLU A 99 -40.89 8.36 25.45
N LYS A 100 -39.87 9.16 25.16
CA LYS A 100 -39.57 10.38 25.91
C LYS A 100 -39.88 11.67 25.14
N GLU A 101 -40.28 11.56 23.88
CA GLU A 101 -40.52 12.68 22.95
C GLU A 101 -39.37 13.70 22.88
N ILE A 102 -38.12 13.22 23.03
CA ILE A 102 -36.90 14.04 22.96
C ILE A 102 -35.86 13.38 22.06
N PHE A 103 -34.95 14.18 21.53
CA PHE A 103 -33.71 13.67 20.92
C PHE A 103 -32.73 13.28 22.02
N GLU A 104 -32.27 12.04 21.97
CA GLU A 104 -31.22 11.52 22.83
C GLU A 104 -29.95 11.32 22.02
N ASP A 105 -28.84 11.83 22.54
CA ASP A 105 -27.52 11.58 21.98
C ASP A 105 -27.05 10.18 22.39
N ILE A 106 -26.99 9.28 21.41
CA ILE A 106 -26.48 7.92 21.60
C ILE A 106 -25.05 7.88 21.11
N GLU A 107 -24.13 7.56 22.02
CA GLU A 107 -22.76 7.23 21.67
C GLU A 107 -22.71 5.83 21.06
N THR A 108 -22.28 5.76 19.81
CA THR A 108 -22.01 4.52 19.08
C THR A 108 -20.53 4.41 18.79
N LYS A 109 -19.95 3.24 19.06
CA LYS A 109 -18.55 2.95 18.74
C LYS A 109 -18.50 2.25 17.39
N LYS A 110 -17.69 2.79 16.49
CA LYS A 110 -17.50 2.25 15.15
C LYS A 110 -16.02 2.09 14.85
N ASN A 111 -15.66 0.94 14.28
CA ASN A 111 -14.33 0.73 13.74
C ASN A 111 -14.27 1.33 12.34
N ILE A 112 -13.28 2.19 12.11
CA ILE A 112 -13.12 2.94 10.87
C ILE A 112 -11.79 2.56 10.23
N ASN A 113 -11.82 2.27 8.92
CA ASN A 113 -10.65 2.25 8.07
C ASN A 113 -10.33 3.67 7.61
N TYR A 114 -9.07 4.08 7.66
CA TYR A 114 -8.65 5.41 7.22
C TYR A 114 -9.06 5.73 5.77
N LEU A 115 -9.21 4.76 4.87
CA LEU A 115 -9.73 5.01 3.53
C LEU A 115 -11.20 5.45 3.53
N ASP A 116 -11.99 5.03 4.52
CA ASP A 116 -13.36 5.54 4.72
C ASP A 116 -13.33 7.00 5.19
N SER A 117 -12.44 7.33 6.13
CA SER A 117 -12.19 8.73 6.52
C SER A 117 -11.66 9.57 5.36
N ALA A 118 -10.79 9.02 4.50
CA ALA A 118 -10.35 9.67 3.27
C ALA A 118 -11.51 9.92 2.31
N PHE A 119 -12.47 8.99 2.19
CA PHE A 119 -13.67 9.16 1.39
C PHE A 119 -14.56 10.27 1.94
N GLU A 120 -14.73 10.39 3.25
CA GLU A 120 -15.45 11.51 3.86
C GLU A 120 -14.82 12.86 3.55
N ILE A 121 -13.48 12.96 3.65
CA ILE A 121 -12.74 14.19 3.29
C ILE A 121 -12.94 14.51 1.80
N TYR A 122 -12.79 13.50 0.93
CA TYR A 122 -12.97 13.64 -0.51
C TYR A 122 -14.39 14.10 -0.85
N PHE A 123 -15.40 13.44 -0.30
CA PHE A 123 -16.81 13.73 -0.60
C PHE A 123 -17.21 15.12 -0.10
N LYS A 124 -16.85 15.47 1.15
CA LYS A 124 -17.08 16.81 1.70
C LYS A 124 -16.36 17.90 0.90
N GLY A 125 -15.09 17.69 0.57
CA GLY A 125 -14.28 18.68 -0.14
C GLY A 125 -14.65 18.86 -1.61
N ASN A 126 -15.36 17.88 -2.19
CA ASN A 126 -15.83 17.90 -3.58
C ASN A 126 -17.29 18.27 -3.74
N ALA A 127 -18.04 18.51 -2.65
CA ALA A 127 -19.47 18.81 -2.71
C ALA A 127 -19.82 19.98 -3.65
N ASN A 128 -18.96 21.00 -3.73
CA ASN A 128 -19.14 22.15 -4.62
C ASN A 128 -18.59 21.95 -6.06
N HIS A 129 -17.98 20.80 -6.35
CA HIS A 129 -17.28 20.49 -7.61
C HIS A 129 -17.89 19.29 -8.35
N THR A 130 -18.84 18.60 -7.75
CA THR A 130 -19.55 17.45 -8.31
C THR A 130 -21.02 17.78 -8.51
N ASN A 131 -21.70 17.05 -9.42
CA ASN A 131 -23.14 17.21 -9.59
C ASN A 131 -23.89 16.68 -8.36
N ASP A 132 -24.90 17.42 -7.90
CA ASP A 132 -25.70 17.13 -6.68
C ASP A 132 -26.42 15.76 -6.68
N TYR A 133 -26.44 15.05 -7.81
CA TYR A 133 -27.16 13.78 -7.97
C TYR A 133 -26.35 12.53 -7.63
N ASP A 134 -25.03 12.63 -7.45
CA ASP A 134 -24.18 11.47 -7.17
C ASP A 134 -24.32 11.04 -5.70
N LYS A 135 -24.92 9.86 -5.47
CA LYS A 135 -24.99 9.26 -4.13
C LYS A 135 -23.59 8.88 -3.66
N ALA A 136 -23.26 9.18 -2.39
CA ALA A 136 -21.93 8.92 -1.81
C ALA A 136 -21.48 7.46 -2.01
N GLU A 137 -22.38 6.50 -1.80
CA GLU A 137 -22.09 5.07 -1.97
C GLU A 137 -21.68 4.71 -3.41
N ASP A 138 -22.30 5.34 -4.42
CA ASP A 138 -21.97 5.10 -5.82
C ASP A 138 -20.61 5.71 -6.19
N VAL A 139 -20.27 6.87 -5.61
CA VAL A 139 -18.94 7.48 -5.75
C VAL A 139 -17.88 6.61 -5.08
N LYS A 140 -18.15 6.14 -3.86
CA LYS A 140 -17.24 5.28 -3.11
C LYS A 140 -16.93 4.00 -3.89
N LYS A 141 -17.96 3.31 -4.40
CA LYS A 141 -17.78 2.10 -5.23
C LYS A 141 -16.99 2.32 -6.53
N LYS A 142 -16.98 3.54 -7.08
CA LYS A 142 -16.12 3.90 -8.23
C LYS A 142 -14.65 4.04 -7.82
N LEU A 143 -14.38 4.43 -6.57
CA LEU A 143 -13.04 4.53 -5.99
C LEU A 143 -12.57 3.14 -5.51
N PHE A 144 -13.19 2.61 -4.47
CA PHE A 144 -12.84 1.33 -3.88
C PHE A 144 -14.03 0.66 -3.19
N SER A 145 -14.00 -0.66 -3.10
CA SER A 145 -14.79 -1.44 -2.15
C SER A 145 -13.85 -2.20 -1.21
N GLN A 146 -14.26 -2.35 0.04
CA GLN A 146 -13.63 -3.25 1.00
C GLN A 146 -14.59 -4.40 1.29
N VAL A 147 -14.10 -5.63 1.18
CA VAL A 147 -14.87 -6.86 1.45
C VAL A 147 -14.07 -7.72 2.42
N ASP A 148 -14.77 -8.44 3.30
CA ASP A 148 -14.27 -9.44 4.26
C ASP A 148 -13.68 -8.87 5.57
N ASP A 149 -13.99 -9.56 6.68
CA ASP A 149 -13.61 -9.22 8.05
C ASP A 149 -12.31 -9.92 8.49
N LYS A 150 -11.87 -10.98 7.77
CA LYS A 150 -10.64 -11.72 8.10
C LYS A 150 -9.45 -11.36 7.21
N ILE A 151 -9.69 -11.09 5.93
CA ILE A 151 -8.68 -10.64 4.97
C ILE A 151 -9.18 -9.34 4.38
N LEU A 152 -8.37 -8.28 4.45
CA LEU A 152 -8.74 -6.99 3.89
C LEU A 152 -8.67 -7.06 2.36
N LYS A 153 -9.82 -7.22 1.70
CA LYS A 153 -9.91 -7.23 0.22
C LYS A 153 -10.27 -5.85 -0.30
N PHE A 154 -9.40 -5.25 -1.12
CA PHE A 154 -9.69 -3.99 -1.82
C PHE A 154 -9.98 -4.26 -3.28
N GLU A 155 -11.08 -3.71 -3.81
CA GLU A 155 -11.39 -3.81 -5.23
C GLU A 155 -11.38 -2.44 -5.90
N ILE A 156 -10.57 -2.30 -6.94
CA ILE A 156 -10.23 -1.02 -7.56
C ILE A 156 -10.21 -1.21 -9.08
N ASP A 157 -10.86 -0.30 -9.80
CA ASP A 157 -10.94 -0.31 -11.27
C ASP A 157 -11.32 -1.68 -11.87
N LYS A 158 -12.35 -2.33 -11.31
CA LYS A 158 -12.82 -3.67 -11.74
C LYS A 158 -13.27 -3.72 -13.21
N ARG A 159 -13.56 -2.57 -13.82
CA ARG A 159 -14.11 -2.48 -15.19
C ARG A 159 -13.02 -2.63 -16.24
N ASN A 160 -11.84 -2.06 -16.00
CA ASN A 160 -10.71 -2.11 -16.94
C ASN A 160 -9.87 -3.36 -16.69
N LYS A 161 -10.20 -4.49 -17.32
CA LYS A 161 -9.48 -5.75 -17.11
C LYS A 161 -8.15 -5.76 -17.84
N ASN A 162 -7.05 -6.07 -17.14
CA ASN A 162 -5.76 -6.35 -17.75
C ASN A 162 -5.40 -7.85 -17.58
N LYS A 163 -5.16 -8.53 -18.70
CA LYS A 163 -4.85 -9.97 -18.73
C LYS A 163 -3.36 -10.28 -18.81
N THR A 164 -2.57 -9.33 -19.28
CA THR A 164 -1.12 -9.49 -19.53
C THR A 164 -0.33 -8.30 -18.98
N PRO A 165 -0.35 -8.09 -17.65
CA PRO A 165 0.27 -6.91 -17.07
C PRO A 165 1.79 -6.93 -17.21
N LYS A 166 2.35 -5.75 -17.53
CA LYS A 166 3.78 -5.48 -17.55
C LYS A 166 4.22 -4.95 -16.19
N ILE A 167 5.21 -5.59 -15.60
CA ILE A 167 5.72 -5.28 -14.27
C ILE A 167 7.16 -4.77 -14.41
N SER A 168 7.40 -3.54 -13.98
CA SER A 168 8.74 -2.97 -13.83
C SER A 168 9.28 -3.16 -12.42
N PHE A 169 10.58 -3.44 -12.36
CA PHE A 169 11.34 -3.66 -11.14
C PHE A 169 12.41 -2.58 -11.05
N ALA A 170 12.34 -1.73 -10.02
CA ALA A 170 13.38 -0.78 -9.73
C ALA A 170 14.52 -1.48 -9.00
N ASN A 171 15.55 -1.86 -9.75
CA ASN A 171 16.81 -2.31 -9.17
C ASN A 171 17.62 -1.08 -8.76
N THR A 172 17.48 -0.69 -7.50
CA THR A 172 18.08 0.51 -6.89
C THR A 172 18.75 0.16 -5.57
N GLN A 173 19.75 0.94 -5.21
CA GLN A 173 20.45 0.79 -3.94
C GLN A 173 19.60 1.35 -2.78
N ILE A 174 19.50 0.58 -1.70
CA ILE A 174 19.00 1.04 -0.40
C ILE A 174 20.19 1.47 0.47
N ILE A 175 20.17 2.73 0.91
CA ILE A 175 21.24 3.33 1.70
C ILE A 175 20.87 3.20 3.18
N GLU A 176 21.62 2.41 3.94
CA GLU A 176 21.32 2.10 5.35
C GLU A 176 21.26 3.36 6.23
N THR A 177 22.08 4.36 5.95
CA THR A 177 22.07 5.63 6.69
C THR A 177 20.76 6.39 6.51
N ASN A 178 20.07 6.27 5.36
CA ASN A 178 18.74 6.85 5.20
C ASN A 178 17.72 6.18 6.12
N ILE A 179 17.74 4.84 6.21
CA ILE A 179 16.88 4.09 7.12
C ILE A 179 17.09 4.54 8.56
N LEU A 180 18.35 4.59 9.00
CA LEU A 180 18.69 5.03 10.34
C LEU A 180 18.23 6.47 10.60
N ASN A 181 18.51 7.38 9.67
CA ASN A 181 18.10 8.77 9.77
C ASN A 181 16.57 8.92 9.89
N SER A 182 15.81 8.12 9.15
CA SER A 182 14.34 8.11 9.22
C SER A 182 13.81 7.53 10.53
N ILE A 183 14.42 6.45 11.06
CA ILE A 183 14.15 5.96 12.44
C ILE A 183 14.39 7.06 13.48
N LEU A 184 15.42 7.89 13.29
CA LEU A 184 15.73 9.01 14.18
C LEU A 184 14.92 10.29 13.88
N GLY A 185 13.92 10.23 12.99
CA GLY A 185 13.05 11.36 12.66
C GLY A 185 13.71 12.46 11.81
N LYS A 186 14.82 12.15 11.13
CA LYS A 186 15.60 13.08 10.30
C LYS A 186 15.80 12.55 8.87
N PRO A 187 14.72 12.23 8.12
CA PRO A 187 14.83 11.58 6.82
C PRO A 187 15.68 12.37 5.82
N ASN A 188 16.39 11.68 4.93
CA ASN A 188 17.18 12.31 3.88
C ASN A 188 16.28 12.78 2.73
N ILE A 189 16.06 14.10 2.65
CA ILE A 189 15.21 14.76 1.64
C ILE A 189 15.98 15.72 0.73
N THR A 190 17.27 15.45 0.56
CA THR A 190 18.20 16.23 -0.28
C THR A 190 17.74 16.35 -1.74
N VAL A 191 18.31 17.31 -2.47
CA VAL A 191 18.03 17.50 -3.90
C VAL A 191 18.54 16.31 -4.71
N GLU A 192 19.68 15.75 -4.32
CA GLU A 192 20.28 14.57 -4.92
C GLU A 192 19.35 13.36 -4.80
N ARG A 193 18.76 13.13 -3.60
CA ARG A 193 17.79 12.06 -3.38
C ARG A 193 16.53 12.23 -4.24
N TYR A 194 16.05 13.47 -4.36
CA TYR A 194 14.93 13.80 -5.23
C TYR A 194 15.23 13.52 -6.70
N ASN A 195 16.39 13.96 -7.20
CA ASN A 195 16.81 13.78 -8.58
C ASN A 195 17.00 12.30 -8.92
N GLN A 196 17.59 11.50 -8.02
CA GLN A 196 17.72 10.05 -8.18
C GLN A 196 16.34 9.40 -8.37
N LEU A 197 15.36 9.76 -7.53
CA LEU A 197 13.99 9.25 -7.65
C LEU A 197 13.35 9.69 -8.98
N ALA A 198 13.51 10.97 -9.35
CA ALA A 198 12.98 11.50 -10.61
C ALA A 198 13.58 10.77 -11.83
N ASP A 199 14.87 10.44 -11.80
CA ASP A 199 15.55 9.70 -12.86
C ASP A 199 15.03 8.25 -12.98
N ILE A 200 14.83 7.56 -11.85
CA ILE A 200 14.24 6.22 -11.83
C ILE A 200 12.82 6.25 -12.40
N LEU A 201 11.99 7.20 -11.98
CA LEU A 201 10.64 7.37 -12.50
C LEU A 201 10.65 7.75 -13.99
N GLY A 202 11.59 8.59 -14.42
CA GLY A 202 11.79 8.94 -15.82
C GLY A 202 12.15 7.73 -16.70
N LYS A 203 12.99 6.82 -16.18
CA LYS A 203 13.27 5.52 -16.80
C LYS A 203 12.00 4.66 -16.87
N ALA A 204 11.29 4.49 -15.77
CA ALA A 204 10.07 3.68 -15.71
C ALA A 204 8.97 4.20 -16.65
N ARG A 205 8.85 5.51 -16.81
CA ARG A 205 7.85 6.14 -17.70
C ARG A 205 8.03 5.70 -19.15
N ARG A 206 9.27 5.53 -19.61
CA ARG A 206 9.57 5.14 -20.99
C ARG A 206 9.13 3.70 -21.28
N GLU A 207 9.16 2.84 -20.27
CA GLU A 207 8.78 1.44 -20.39
C GLU A 207 7.27 1.21 -20.44
N LYS A 208 6.46 2.19 -20.01
CA LYS A 208 4.98 2.15 -20.02
C LYS A 208 4.42 0.88 -19.38
N THR A 209 4.92 0.54 -18.19
CA THR A 209 4.47 -0.63 -17.43
C THR A 209 3.17 -0.38 -16.66
N ASP A 210 2.46 -1.45 -16.34
CA ASP A 210 1.24 -1.41 -15.52
C ASP A 210 1.55 -1.31 -14.03
N LEU A 211 2.62 -1.94 -13.57
CA LEU A 211 3.01 -2.01 -12.16
C LEU A 211 4.50 -1.71 -12.02
N LEU A 212 4.88 -0.80 -11.12
CA LEU A 212 6.25 -0.47 -10.77
C LEU A 212 6.53 -0.85 -9.33
N LEU A 213 7.59 -1.64 -9.12
CA LEU A 213 7.92 -2.18 -7.82
C LEU A 213 9.26 -1.61 -7.33
N PHE A 214 9.27 -1.13 -6.09
CA PHE A 214 10.46 -0.68 -5.37
C PHE A 214 10.78 -1.60 -4.20
N PRO A 215 12.06 -1.66 -3.75
CA PRO A 215 12.45 -2.41 -2.56
C PRO A 215 11.81 -1.88 -1.27
N GLU A 216 12.05 -2.60 -0.17
CA GLU A 216 11.75 -2.16 1.19
C GLU A 216 12.56 -0.91 1.58
N CYS A 217 11.97 -0.05 2.44
CA CYS A 217 12.65 1.12 3.02
C CYS A 217 13.32 2.04 1.99
N PHE A 218 12.69 2.24 0.82
CA PHE A 218 13.26 3.04 -0.25
C PHE A 218 12.86 4.52 -0.18
N ILE A 219 11.60 4.82 0.13
CA ILE A 219 11.05 6.17 -0.01
C ILE A 219 10.72 6.78 1.35
N PRO A 220 11.25 7.96 1.70
CA PRO A 220 10.79 8.67 2.89
C PRO A 220 9.35 9.17 2.68
N PHE A 221 8.56 9.21 3.76
CA PHE A 221 7.16 9.67 3.73
C PHE A 221 6.99 11.04 3.05
N ASN A 222 7.96 11.93 3.21
CA ASN A 222 8.01 13.26 2.62
C ASN A 222 7.91 13.25 1.08
N LEU A 223 8.38 12.17 0.44
CA LEU A 223 8.43 12.03 -1.01
C LEU A 223 7.32 11.10 -1.57
N LEU A 224 6.45 10.55 -0.70
CA LEU A 224 5.35 9.66 -1.10
C LEU A 224 4.46 10.28 -2.19
N ASN A 225 4.16 11.58 -2.08
CA ASN A 225 3.32 12.29 -3.05
C ASN A 225 3.91 12.31 -4.48
N ILE A 226 5.24 12.19 -4.63
CA ILE A 226 5.88 12.11 -5.94
C ILE A 226 5.49 10.79 -6.64
N LEU A 227 5.52 9.68 -5.90
CA LEU A 227 5.06 8.39 -6.40
C LEU A 227 3.57 8.43 -6.74
N THR A 228 2.76 9.07 -5.87
CA THR A 228 1.32 9.23 -6.09
C THR A 228 0.99 9.98 -7.36
N ARG A 229 1.66 11.12 -7.59
CA ARG A 229 1.52 11.90 -8.84
C ARG A 229 1.96 11.09 -10.05
N TYR A 230 3.11 10.41 -9.97
CA TYR A 230 3.55 9.53 -11.04
C TYR A 230 2.50 8.46 -11.37
N SER A 231 1.98 7.77 -10.36
CA SER A 231 0.99 6.70 -10.54
C SER A 231 -0.27 7.22 -11.23
N SER A 232 -0.82 8.32 -10.71
CA SER A 232 -2.00 8.98 -11.29
C SER A 232 -1.77 9.41 -12.74
N ASP A 233 -0.69 10.13 -13.03
CA ASP A 233 -0.46 10.70 -14.37
C ASP A 233 -0.20 9.60 -15.43
N ASN A 234 0.57 8.58 -15.06
CA ASN A 234 1.02 7.52 -15.96
C ASN A 234 0.09 6.30 -15.95
N GLN A 235 -0.93 6.28 -15.08
CA GLN A 235 -1.85 5.14 -14.91
C GLN A 235 -1.12 3.81 -14.65
N SER A 236 0.00 3.90 -13.92
CA SER A 236 0.82 2.76 -13.47
C SER A 236 0.68 2.60 -11.95
N ALA A 237 0.33 1.41 -11.49
CA ALA A 237 0.37 1.08 -10.08
C ALA A 237 1.82 1.08 -9.56
N ILE A 238 1.99 1.40 -8.28
CA ILE A 238 3.29 1.41 -7.61
C ILE A 238 3.18 0.66 -6.28
N ILE A 239 4.11 -0.27 -6.02
CA ILE A 239 4.30 -0.85 -4.69
C ILE A 239 5.69 -0.45 -4.20
N SER A 240 5.78 0.16 -3.03
CA SER A 240 7.05 0.60 -2.45
C SER A 240 7.06 0.46 -0.94
N GLY A 241 8.22 0.06 -0.40
CA GLY A 241 8.48 0.22 1.02
C GLY A 241 8.74 1.68 1.35
N LEU A 242 8.14 2.15 2.43
CA LEU A 242 8.44 3.45 3.00
C LEU A 242 9.55 3.31 4.03
N GLU A 243 10.42 4.32 4.12
CA GLU A 243 11.35 4.43 5.25
C GLU A 243 10.56 4.62 6.56
N HIS A 244 11.18 4.26 7.68
CA HIS A 244 10.52 4.32 8.99
C HIS A 244 9.96 5.70 9.30
N LEU A 245 8.79 5.69 9.93
CA LEU A 245 8.19 6.87 10.51
C LEU A 245 8.15 6.71 12.02
N THR A 246 8.86 7.57 12.74
CA THR A 246 8.86 7.54 14.21
C THR A 246 7.89 8.57 14.75
N ILE A 247 6.91 8.10 15.52
CA ILE A 247 5.91 8.94 16.21
C ILE A 247 5.88 8.50 17.67
N ASN A 248 6.03 9.42 18.61
CA ASN A 248 5.90 9.11 20.04
C ASN A 248 6.74 7.90 20.47
N LYS A 249 8.03 7.95 20.13
CA LYS A 249 9.04 6.88 20.32
C LYS A 249 8.71 5.53 19.69
N THR A 250 7.73 5.44 18.80
CA THR A 250 7.36 4.19 18.12
C THR A 250 7.76 4.26 16.66
N ALA A 251 8.58 3.32 16.18
CA ALA A 251 9.13 3.30 14.83
C ALA A 251 8.29 2.42 13.89
N PHE A 252 7.42 3.05 13.11
CA PHE A 252 6.53 2.38 12.17
C PHE A 252 7.22 2.12 10.82
N ASN A 253 7.03 0.93 10.25
CA ASN A 253 7.48 0.57 8.92
C ASN A 253 6.27 0.22 8.05
N PHE A 254 6.02 1.01 7.02
CA PHE A 254 4.83 0.90 6.18
C PHE A 254 5.19 0.50 4.75
N VAL A 255 4.33 -0.29 4.13
CA VAL A 255 4.30 -0.49 2.69
C VAL A 255 3.19 0.35 2.08
N ALA A 256 3.48 0.98 0.93
CA ALA A 256 2.52 1.73 0.15
C ALA A 256 2.17 0.99 -1.14
N SER A 257 0.87 0.76 -1.36
CA SER A 257 0.31 0.33 -2.65
C SER A 257 -0.50 1.49 -3.23
N ILE A 258 0.01 2.07 -4.32
CA ILE A 258 -0.57 3.21 -5.00
C ILE A 258 -1.22 2.73 -6.29
N LEU A 259 -2.54 2.83 -6.39
CA LEU A 259 -3.32 2.19 -7.44
C LEU A 259 -4.04 3.26 -8.25
N PRO A 260 -3.68 3.45 -9.53
CA PRO A 260 -4.26 4.49 -10.34
C PRO A 260 -5.68 4.10 -10.77
N ILE A 261 -6.49 5.14 -10.90
CA ILE A 261 -7.86 5.06 -11.37
C ILE A 261 -8.13 6.23 -12.30
N GLU A 262 -9.19 6.08 -13.08
CA GLU A 262 -9.75 7.16 -13.89
C GLU A 262 -11.25 7.23 -13.67
N ILE A 263 -11.73 8.35 -13.15
CA ILE A 263 -13.16 8.59 -12.88
C ILE A 263 -13.59 9.75 -13.76
N ASN A 264 -14.53 9.50 -14.67
CA ASN A 264 -15.08 10.51 -15.58
C ASN A 264 -13.99 11.28 -16.36
N GLY A 265 -12.93 10.61 -16.80
CA GLY A 265 -11.80 11.23 -17.51
C GLY A 265 -10.75 11.88 -16.62
N ILE A 266 -10.95 11.91 -15.30
CA ILE A 266 -10.00 12.47 -14.34
C ILE A 266 -9.12 11.37 -13.78
N LYS A 267 -7.81 11.49 -14.04
CA LYS A 267 -6.79 10.60 -13.48
C LYS A 267 -6.54 10.89 -12.01
N ASP A 268 -6.59 9.84 -11.20
CA ASP A 268 -6.31 9.86 -9.77
C ASP A 268 -5.61 8.55 -9.35
N ALA A 269 -5.42 8.35 -8.05
CA ALA A 269 -4.95 7.11 -7.47
C ALA A 269 -5.56 6.91 -6.07
N ILE A 270 -5.43 5.68 -5.57
CA ILE A 270 -5.73 5.30 -4.19
C ILE A 270 -4.41 4.92 -3.53
N VAL A 271 -4.15 5.46 -2.35
CA VAL A 271 -2.92 5.17 -1.60
C VAL A 271 -3.27 4.27 -0.43
N ILE A 272 -2.98 2.97 -0.55
CA ILE A 272 -3.16 1.97 0.49
C ILE A 272 -1.86 1.84 1.29
N LEU A 273 -1.88 2.22 2.56
CA LEU A 273 -0.76 2.08 3.49
C LEU A 273 -1.02 0.91 4.41
N ARG A 274 -0.03 0.05 4.62
CA ARG A 274 -0.14 -1.08 5.55
C ARG A 274 1.09 -1.15 6.45
N LEU A 275 0.85 -1.27 7.75
CA LEU A 275 1.90 -1.54 8.73
C LEU A 275 2.47 -2.95 8.50
N LYS A 276 3.78 -3.08 8.61
CA LYS A 276 4.46 -4.38 8.60
C LYS A 276 3.97 -5.26 9.75
N ASN A 277 3.58 -6.49 9.46
CA ASN A 277 3.07 -7.47 10.43
C ASN A 277 4.19 -8.11 11.25
N ASN A 278 5.35 -8.33 10.64
CA ASN A 278 6.50 -8.98 11.26
C ASN A 278 7.79 -8.23 10.92
N TYR A 279 8.39 -7.61 11.92
CA TYR A 279 9.70 -6.98 11.81
C TYR A 279 10.78 -8.07 11.81
N SER A 280 11.90 -7.81 11.14
CA SER A 280 13.02 -8.77 11.13
C SER A 280 13.85 -8.63 12.41
N PRO A 281 14.53 -9.68 12.90
CA PRO A 281 15.38 -9.56 14.09
C PRO A 281 16.44 -8.45 14.01
N ASN A 282 17.02 -8.21 12.81
CA ASN A 282 17.99 -7.14 12.62
C ASN A 282 17.35 -5.75 12.70
N GLU A 283 16.13 -5.61 12.18
CA GLU A 283 15.35 -4.38 12.23
C GLU A 283 14.92 -4.07 13.66
N GLU A 284 14.43 -5.07 14.40
CA GLU A 284 14.07 -4.94 15.81
C GLU A 284 15.28 -4.52 16.65
N ASN A 285 16.43 -5.16 16.45
CA ASN A 285 17.68 -4.77 17.10
C ASN A 285 18.08 -3.32 16.80
N LEU A 286 17.93 -2.89 15.54
CA LEU A 286 18.23 -1.50 15.14
C LEU A 286 17.33 -0.50 15.85
N ILE A 287 16.01 -0.77 15.92
CA ILE A 287 15.03 0.10 16.58
C ILE A 287 15.29 0.14 18.09
N ASN A 288 15.43 -1.03 18.73
CA ASN A 288 15.63 -1.16 20.17
C ASN A 288 16.95 -0.52 20.64
N LYS A 289 18.00 -0.54 19.80
CA LYS A 289 19.29 0.13 20.09
C LYS A 289 19.13 1.62 20.37
N TYR A 290 18.11 2.27 19.81
CA TYR A 290 17.82 3.68 20.02
C TYR A 290 16.68 3.92 21.03
N HIS A 291 16.33 2.92 21.83
CA HIS A 291 15.28 2.99 22.85
C HIS A 291 13.90 3.37 22.29
N LEU A 292 13.63 2.92 21.05
CA LEU A 292 12.35 3.10 20.39
C LEU A 292 11.52 1.81 20.50
N ASN A 293 10.20 1.98 20.48
CA ASN A 293 9.23 0.91 20.52
C ASN A 293 8.94 0.38 19.11
N ILE A 294 8.63 -0.91 19.02
CA ILE A 294 8.23 -1.56 17.78
C ILE A 294 6.71 -1.76 17.81
N PRO A 295 5.96 -1.23 16.82
CA PRO A 295 4.53 -1.42 16.75
C PRO A 295 4.17 -2.80 16.20
N LYS A 296 3.00 -3.29 16.61
CA LYS A 296 2.39 -4.50 16.08
C LYS A 296 0.89 -4.30 15.94
N ALA A 297 0.37 -4.59 14.75
CA ALA A 297 -1.07 -4.53 14.52
C ALA A 297 -1.77 -5.58 15.40
N LYS A 298 -2.89 -5.21 16.04
CA LYS A 298 -3.67 -6.17 16.87
C LYS A 298 -4.16 -7.36 16.06
N ASN A 299 -4.56 -7.10 14.83
CA ASN A 299 -4.93 -8.10 13.82
C ASN A 299 -3.87 -8.11 12.72
N SER A 300 -3.49 -9.30 12.25
CA SER A 300 -2.61 -9.41 11.07
C SER A 300 -3.35 -8.90 9.84
N ASN A 301 -2.89 -7.78 9.30
CA ASN A 301 -3.56 -7.11 8.18
C ASN A 301 -3.15 -7.75 6.85
N ILE A 302 -3.50 -9.02 6.63
CA ILE A 302 -3.28 -9.66 5.31
C ILE A 302 -4.24 -9.01 4.31
N GLN A 303 -3.69 -8.52 3.20
CA GLN A 303 -4.43 -7.78 2.19
C GLN A 303 -4.44 -8.51 0.87
N ILE A 304 -5.61 -8.57 0.21
CA ILE A 304 -5.74 -8.95 -1.19
C ILE A 304 -6.24 -7.73 -1.96
N ILE A 305 -5.47 -7.27 -2.92
CA ILE A 305 -5.83 -6.15 -3.78
C ILE A 305 -6.24 -6.72 -5.13
N ASN A 306 -7.45 -6.40 -5.55
CA ASN A 306 -7.96 -6.62 -6.90
C ASN A 306 -7.93 -5.30 -7.66
N TRP A 307 -6.90 -5.11 -8.50
CA TRP A 307 -6.78 -3.94 -9.37
C TRP A 307 -6.83 -4.38 -10.82
N LYS A 308 -7.76 -3.85 -11.61
CA LYS A 308 -7.90 -4.21 -13.03
C LYS A 308 -8.05 -5.72 -13.29
N ASN A 309 -8.74 -6.42 -12.37
CA ASN A 309 -8.89 -7.88 -12.35
C ASN A 309 -7.57 -8.66 -12.18
N ILE A 310 -6.56 -8.03 -11.59
CA ILE A 310 -5.32 -8.66 -11.13
C ILE A 310 -5.41 -8.76 -9.61
N TYR A 311 -5.48 -9.98 -9.08
CA TYR A 311 -5.56 -10.24 -7.66
C TYR A 311 -4.14 -10.45 -7.14
N PHE A 312 -3.67 -9.57 -6.26
CA PHE A 312 -2.33 -9.68 -5.70
C PHE A 312 -2.29 -9.38 -4.21
N SER A 313 -1.21 -9.82 -3.57
CA SER A 313 -0.91 -9.48 -2.17
C SER A 313 0.54 -9.06 -2.06
N VAL A 314 0.84 -8.23 -1.07
CA VAL A 314 2.19 -7.73 -0.81
C VAL A 314 2.70 -8.33 0.49
N CYS A 315 3.73 -9.17 0.41
CA CYS A 315 4.50 -9.64 1.55
C CYS A 315 5.70 -8.71 1.77
N TYR A 316 5.79 -8.13 2.95
CA TYR A 316 6.81 -7.14 3.25
C TYR A 316 8.03 -7.79 3.91
N CYS A 317 9.04 -8.13 3.11
CA CYS A 317 10.32 -8.73 3.53
C CYS A 317 10.11 -9.96 4.43
N PHE A 318 10.46 -9.87 5.72
CA PHE A 318 10.42 -10.98 6.66
C PHE A 318 9.04 -11.66 6.78
N GLU A 319 7.96 -10.99 6.40
CA GLU A 319 6.63 -11.58 6.29
C GLU A 319 6.56 -12.78 5.32
N MET A 320 7.43 -12.83 4.30
CA MET A 320 7.50 -13.96 3.37
C MET A 320 7.88 -15.28 4.08
N ALA A 321 8.63 -15.21 5.18
CA ALA A 321 9.00 -16.37 5.98
C ALA A 321 7.81 -16.96 6.76
N ASN A 322 6.72 -16.21 6.94
CA ASN A 322 5.54 -16.69 7.64
C ASN A 322 4.66 -17.55 6.72
N ILE A 323 4.75 -18.87 6.89
CA ILE A 323 3.99 -19.83 6.08
C ILE A 323 2.47 -19.69 6.27
N SER A 324 1.99 -19.41 7.49
CA SER A 324 0.56 -19.24 7.78
C SER A 324 -0.02 -18.01 7.11
N HIS A 325 0.77 -16.96 6.88
CA HIS A 325 0.35 -15.81 6.08
C HIS A 325 0.22 -16.19 4.60
N ARG A 326 1.22 -16.89 4.05
CA ARG A 326 1.19 -17.32 2.65
C ARG A 326 0.05 -18.29 2.37
N GLU A 327 -0.19 -19.24 3.26
CA GLU A 327 -1.28 -20.22 3.16
C GLU A 327 -2.64 -19.54 2.95
N GLN A 328 -2.92 -18.46 3.68
CA GLN A 328 -4.19 -17.73 3.58
C GLN A 328 -4.46 -17.12 2.19
N LEU A 329 -3.43 -16.99 1.35
CA LEU A 329 -3.48 -16.46 -0.02
C LEU A 329 -3.63 -17.56 -1.09
N LYS A 330 -3.47 -18.84 -0.72
CA LYS A 330 -3.51 -19.97 -1.65
C LYS A 330 -4.79 -19.99 -2.47
N SER A 331 -4.67 -20.10 -3.79
CA SER A 331 -5.78 -20.06 -4.78
C SER A 331 -6.47 -18.72 -4.95
N LYS A 332 -6.21 -17.72 -4.09
CA LYS A 332 -6.92 -16.43 -4.06
C LYS A 332 -6.22 -15.30 -4.80
N ILE A 333 -4.95 -15.48 -5.20
CA ILE A 333 -4.14 -14.47 -5.86
C ILE A 333 -3.50 -14.99 -7.15
N ASP A 334 -3.30 -14.08 -8.11
CA ASP A 334 -2.52 -14.33 -9.32
C ASP A 334 -1.05 -13.98 -9.16
N LEU A 335 -0.76 -13.01 -8.29
CA LEU A 335 0.58 -12.45 -8.10
C LEU A 335 0.87 -12.21 -6.60
N LEU A 336 1.96 -12.77 -6.10
CA LEU A 336 2.53 -12.39 -4.82
C LEU A 336 3.69 -11.41 -5.05
N ILE A 337 3.68 -10.29 -4.33
CA ILE A 337 4.72 -9.26 -4.45
C ILE A 337 5.54 -9.27 -3.16
N GLY A 338 6.81 -9.65 -3.26
CA GLY A 338 7.79 -9.54 -2.19
C GLY A 338 8.65 -8.29 -2.40
N ILE A 339 8.63 -7.35 -1.46
CA ILE A 339 9.56 -6.22 -1.46
C ILE A 339 10.50 -6.34 -0.27
N GLU A 340 11.79 -6.19 -0.51
CA GLU A 340 12.83 -6.66 0.41
C GLU A 340 14.00 -5.68 0.52
N TRP A 341 14.58 -5.66 1.72
CA TRP A 341 15.92 -5.19 1.98
C TRP A 341 16.62 -6.30 2.77
N ASN A 342 16.93 -7.40 2.08
CA ASN A 342 17.36 -8.63 2.73
C ASN A 342 18.66 -9.19 2.13
N LYS A 343 19.62 -9.50 3.00
CA LYS A 343 20.92 -10.07 2.64
C LYS A 343 20.93 -11.60 2.52
N ASP A 344 19.96 -12.28 3.15
CA ASP A 344 19.85 -13.75 3.08
C ASP A 344 19.14 -14.18 1.79
N VAL A 345 19.82 -13.92 0.67
CA VAL A 345 19.32 -14.20 -0.68
C VAL A 345 18.98 -15.68 -0.89
N PRO A 346 19.82 -16.66 -0.49
CA PRO A 346 19.50 -18.07 -0.71
C PRO A 346 18.21 -18.51 0.01
N TYR A 347 18.00 -18.06 1.24
CA TYR A 347 16.80 -18.41 2.00
C TYR A 347 15.53 -17.87 1.32
N PHE A 348 15.51 -16.59 0.96
CA PHE A 348 14.36 -15.97 0.30
C PHE A 348 14.17 -16.49 -1.13
N SER A 349 15.26 -16.82 -1.83
CA SER A 349 15.19 -17.52 -3.11
C SER A 349 14.45 -18.86 -2.98
N ASN A 350 14.69 -19.61 -1.90
CA ASN A 350 13.94 -20.85 -1.66
C ASN A 350 12.47 -20.60 -1.31
N ILE A 351 12.17 -19.55 -0.53
CA ILE A 351 10.79 -19.17 -0.19
C ILE A 351 10.00 -18.76 -1.42
N VAL A 352 10.56 -17.95 -2.33
CA VAL A 352 9.84 -17.56 -3.55
C VAL A 352 9.61 -18.78 -4.44
N GLU A 353 10.58 -19.67 -4.59
CA GLU A 353 10.39 -20.89 -5.38
C GLU A 353 9.29 -21.78 -4.81
N SER A 354 9.28 -22.03 -3.50
CA SER A 354 8.19 -22.79 -2.87
C SER A 354 6.86 -22.07 -3.01
N SER A 355 6.81 -20.76 -2.74
CA SER A 355 5.58 -19.96 -2.82
C SER A 355 4.95 -19.95 -4.21
N THR A 356 5.76 -19.91 -5.28
CA THR A 356 5.22 -20.02 -6.66
C THR A 356 4.46 -21.32 -6.85
N ARG A 357 4.93 -22.43 -6.26
CA ARG A 357 4.34 -23.77 -6.38
C ARG A 357 3.18 -23.98 -5.41
N ASP A 358 3.34 -23.60 -4.15
CA ASP A 358 2.39 -23.81 -3.07
C ASP A 358 1.13 -22.96 -3.23
N LEU A 359 1.30 -21.72 -3.70
CA LEU A 359 0.19 -20.80 -3.98
C LEU A 359 -0.27 -20.90 -5.43
N HIS A 360 0.52 -21.55 -6.29
CA HIS A 360 0.33 -21.64 -7.74
C HIS A 360 0.08 -20.27 -8.40
N CYS A 361 0.93 -19.29 -8.10
CA CYS A 361 0.82 -17.91 -8.59
C CYS A 361 2.17 -17.40 -9.13
N TYR A 362 2.15 -16.27 -9.84
CA TYR A 362 3.38 -15.53 -10.14
C TYR A 362 3.93 -14.93 -8.84
N VAL A 363 5.26 -14.81 -8.74
CA VAL A 363 5.90 -14.13 -7.60
C VAL A 363 6.89 -13.09 -8.13
N ALA A 364 6.63 -11.83 -7.81
CA ALA A 364 7.51 -10.71 -8.13
C ALA A 364 8.28 -10.31 -6.86
N GLN A 365 9.59 -10.55 -6.85
CA GLN A 365 10.49 -10.19 -5.75
C GLN A 365 11.35 -9.00 -6.16
N VAL A 366 11.39 -7.95 -5.34
CA VAL A 366 12.26 -6.78 -5.54
C VAL A 366 13.08 -6.56 -4.30
N ASN A 367 14.40 -6.70 -4.45
CA ASN A 367 15.35 -6.47 -3.37
C ASN A 367 16.26 -5.30 -3.72
N THR A 368 16.96 -4.75 -2.73
CA THR A 368 18.02 -3.76 -2.95
C THR A 368 19.06 -4.29 -3.93
N SER A 369 19.60 -3.42 -4.79
CA SER A 369 20.66 -3.78 -5.73
C SER A 369 21.98 -4.19 -5.05
N ASN A 370 22.16 -3.91 -3.75
CA ASN A 370 23.30 -4.37 -2.96
C ASN A 370 23.36 -5.89 -2.81
N PHE A 371 22.19 -6.53 -2.62
CA PHE A 371 22.08 -7.96 -2.36
C PHE A 371 21.51 -8.70 -3.59
N GLY A 372 20.62 -8.04 -4.32
CA GLY A 372 20.02 -8.56 -5.55
C GLY A 372 19.03 -9.68 -5.31
N ASP A 373 18.91 -10.56 -6.32
CA ASP A 373 17.83 -11.54 -6.47
C ASP A 373 16.45 -10.93 -6.76
N THR A 374 16.44 -9.74 -7.35
CA THR A 374 15.22 -9.17 -7.94
C THR A 374 14.77 -10.05 -9.10
N ARG A 375 13.54 -10.58 -9.05
CA ARG A 375 13.06 -11.56 -10.02
C ARG A 375 11.54 -11.61 -10.17
N LEU A 376 11.12 -12.18 -11.30
CA LEU A 376 9.74 -12.53 -11.57
C LEU A 376 9.68 -14.02 -11.88
N THR A 377 9.07 -14.79 -10.99
CA THR A 377 9.02 -16.26 -11.07
C THR A 377 7.58 -16.74 -11.30
N GLN A 378 7.42 -17.85 -12.03
CA GLN A 378 6.16 -18.49 -12.37
C GLN A 378 6.19 -19.99 -12.04
N PRO A 379 5.03 -20.66 -11.86
CA PRO A 379 4.96 -22.08 -11.49
C PRO A 379 5.26 -23.00 -12.69
N LYS A 380 6.44 -22.85 -13.29
CA LYS A 380 6.94 -23.63 -14.43
C LYS A 380 8.14 -24.48 -14.02
N GLU A 381 8.62 -25.27 -14.97
CA GLU A 381 9.88 -26.02 -14.81
C GLU A 381 11.09 -25.10 -14.64
N THR A 382 12.16 -25.63 -14.05
CA THR A 382 13.34 -24.86 -13.62
C THR A 382 13.94 -23.97 -14.70
N ALA A 383 13.96 -24.43 -15.95
CA ALA A 383 14.53 -23.68 -17.06
C ALA A 383 13.69 -22.44 -17.45
N LEU A 384 12.39 -22.43 -17.12
CA LEU A 384 11.43 -21.40 -17.54
C LEU A 384 10.75 -20.69 -16.37
N LYS A 385 11.08 -21.08 -15.12
CA LYS A 385 10.42 -20.54 -13.93
C LYS A 385 10.70 -19.05 -13.74
N ASP A 386 11.92 -18.59 -14.00
CA ASP A 386 12.29 -17.18 -13.85
C ASP A 386 12.11 -16.47 -15.19
N ILE A 387 11.12 -15.56 -15.27
CA ILE A 387 10.89 -14.69 -16.43
C ILE A 387 12.03 -13.65 -16.54
N LEU A 388 12.45 -13.14 -15.38
CA LEU A 388 13.66 -12.33 -15.23
C LEU A 388 14.25 -12.59 -13.84
N ARG A 389 15.57 -12.45 -13.71
CA ARG A 389 16.31 -12.52 -12.45
C ARG A 389 17.59 -11.70 -12.52
N LEU A 390 17.83 -10.84 -11.54
CA LEU A 390 18.99 -9.96 -11.46
C LEU A 390 19.70 -10.11 -10.13
N LYS A 391 21.03 -10.22 -10.15
CA LYS A 391 21.87 -10.42 -8.95
C LYS A 391 22.32 -9.13 -8.26
N GLY A 392 22.05 -7.95 -8.81
CA GLY A 392 22.43 -6.67 -8.22
C GLY A 392 23.04 -5.70 -9.24
N GLY A 393 23.72 -4.66 -8.75
CA GLY A 393 24.42 -3.68 -9.56
C GLY A 393 24.52 -2.30 -8.89
N THR A 394 25.42 -1.45 -9.40
CA THR A 394 25.63 -0.08 -8.87
C THR A 394 24.75 0.97 -9.55
N ASN A 395 24.27 0.67 -10.76
CA ASN A 395 23.42 1.58 -11.52
C ASN A 395 21.95 1.32 -11.22
N ASP A 396 21.16 2.38 -11.14
CA ASP A 396 19.71 2.27 -11.06
C ASP A 396 19.15 1.83 -12.42
N VAL A 397 18.49 0.68 -12.45
CA VAL A 397 17.95 0.07 -13.67
C VAL A 397 16.48 -0.30 -13.47
N ILE A 398 15.69 -0.09 -14.53
CA ILE A 398 14.33 -0.63 -14.64
C ILE A 398 14.39 -1.90 -15.47
N LEU A 399 13.98 -3.02 -14.88
CA LEU A 399 13.75 -4.27 -15.60
C LEU A 399 12.26 -4.47 -15.80
N VAL A 400 11.85 -5.02 -16.93
CA VAL A 400 10.44 -5.27 -17.23
C VAL A 400 10.22 -6.74 -17.49
N GLY A 401 9.21 -7.31 -16.81
CA GLY A 401 8.67 -8.63 -17.09
C GLY A 401 7.20 -8.54 -17.43
N GLU A 402 6.69 -9.53 -18.14
CA GLU A 402 5.27 -9.64 -18.46
C GLU A 402 4.75 -10.98 -17.96
N ILE A 403 3.55 -10.97 -17.36
CA ILE A 403 2.86 -12.20 -16.92
C ILE A 403 1.57 -12.37 -17.70
N ASN A 404 1.07 -13.60 -17.79
CA ASN A 404 -0.22 -13.88 -18.42
C ASN A 404 -1.19 -14.49 -17.39
N ILE A 405 -2.12 -13.65 -16.93
CA ILE A 405 -3.10 -14.00 -15.88
C ILE A 405 -4.17 -14.93 -16.44
N GLU A 406 -4.63 -14.70 -17.67
CA GLU A 406 -5.65 -15.52 -18.30
C GLU A 406 -5.16 -16.96 -18.45
N LYS A 407 -3.95 -17.16 -19.01
CA LYS A 407 -3.34 -18.50 -19.14
C LYS A 407 -3.16 -19.21 -17.80
N LEU A 408 -2.72 -18.48 -16.76
CA LEU A 408 -2.57 -19.06 -15.42
C LEU A 408 -3.93 -19.54 -14.89
N ARG A 409 -4.97 -18.71 -14.98
CA ARG A 409 -6.31 -19.03 -14.48
C ARG A 409 -6.94 -20.17 -15.27
N ASP A 410 -6.78 -20.19 -16.59
CA ASP A 410 -7.34 -21.26 -17.43
C ASP A 410 -6.69 -22.62 -17.14
N PHE A 411 -5.38 -22.65 -16.88
CA PHE A 411 -4.71 -23.84 -16.38
C PHE A 411 -5.26 -24.29 -15.02
N GLN A 412 -5.50 -23.34 -14.11
CA GLN A 412 -6.02 -23.60 -12.76
C GLN A 412 -7.46 -24.13 -12.72
N ARG A 413 -8.27 -23.92 -13.76
CA ARG A 413 -9.64 -24.46 -13.82
C ARG A 413 -9.70 -25.96 -14.08
N ILE A 414 -8.62 -26.53 -14.63
CA ILE A 414 -8.58 -27.93 -15.03
C ILE A 414 -7.96 -28.75 -13.89
N LYS A 415 -8.65 -29.82 -13.47
CA LYS A 415 -8.14 -30.74 -12.43
C LYS A 415 -6.77 -31.30 -12.84
N SER A 416 -5.79 -31.23 -11.94
CA SER A 416 -4.42 -31.74 -12.18
C SER A 416 -4.37 -33.20 -12.60
N SER A 417 -5.30 -34.04 -12.14
CA SER A 417 -5.36 -35.46 -12.50
C SER A 417 -5.70 -35.73 -13.97
N ILE A 418 -6.27 -34.74 -14.66
CA ILE A 418 -6.72 -34.83 -16.05
C ILE A 418 -5.87 -33.91 -16.95
N ASN A 419 -5.28 -32.86 -16.39
CA ASN A 419 -4.50 -31.89 -17.15
C ASN A 419 -3.18 -32.50 -17.64
N THR A 420 -3.07 -32.71 -18.95
CA THR A 420 -1.85 -33.19 -19.62
C THR A 420 -0.93 -32.07 -20.09
N SER A 421 -1.35 -30.80 -19.92
CA SER A 421 -0.53 -29.64 -20.28
C SER A 421 0.74 -29.60 -19.44
N LYS A 422 1.87 -29.35 -20.10
CA LYS A 422 3.17 -29.09 -19.47
C LYS A 422 3.47 -27.59 -19.32
N GLU A 423 2.49 -26.73 -19.60
CA GLU A 423 2.69 -25.28 -19.60
C GLU A 423 3.03 -24.76 -18.19
N PHE A 424 2.31 -25.23 -17.19
CA PHE A 424 2.60 -25.01 -15.78
C PHE A 424 2.75 -26.36 -15.08
N LYS A 425 3.45 -26.35 -13.96
CA LYS A 425 3.58 -27.52 -13.10
C LYS A 425 2.25 -27.78 -12.37
N PRO A 426 1.95 -29.03 -11.93
CA PRO A 426 0.65 -29.38 -11.36
C PRO A 426 0.19 -28.48 -10.21
N LEU A 427 -1.13 -28.34 -10.05
CA LEU A 427 -1.74 -27.64 -8.91
C LEU A 427 -1.38 -28.37 -7.61
N PRO A 428 -1.07 -27.63 -6.53
CA PRO A 428 -0.80 -28.23 -5.23
C PRO A 428 -2.04 -28.91 -4.66
N PRO A 429 -1.88 -29.77 -3.63
CA PRO A 429 -3.02 -30.32 -2.87
C PRO A 429 -3.94 -29.23 -2.37
N ASP A 430 -5.23 -29.51 -2.17
CA ASP A 430 -6.22 -28.57 -1.59
C ASP A 430 -6.31 -27.20 -2.29
N PHE A 431 -6.03 -27.16 -3.60
CA PHE A 431 -6.21 -25.95 -4.40
C PHE A 431 -7.69 -25.74 -4.73
N LEU A 432 -8.24 -24.59 -4.34
CA LEU A 432 -9.69 -24.33 -4.35
C LEU A 432 -10.14 -23.75 -5.69
N LEU A 433 -10.90 -24.55 -6.45
CA LEU A 433 -11.47 -24.13 -7.73
C LEU A 433 -12.43 -22.93 -7.58
N ASP A 434 -13.20 -22.86 -6.49
CA ASP A 434 -14.14 -21.77 -6.26
C ASP A 434 -13.44 -20.40 -6.20
N GLU A 435 -12.25 -20.33 -5.59
CA GLU A 435 -11.44 -19.11 -5.54
C GLU A 435 -10.90 -18.73 -6.92
N VAL A 436 -10.56 -19.72 -7.76
CA VAL A 436 -10.18 -19.50 -9.16
C VAL A 436 -11.37 -18.91 -9.92
N MET A 437 -12.57 -19.49 -9.78
CA MET A 437 -13.79 -19.02 -10.43
C MET A 437 -14.21 -17.63 -9.98
N LYS A 438 -14.04 -17.28 -8.70
CA LYS A 438 -14.24 -15.90 -8.20
C LYS A 438 -13.32 -14.92 -8.92
N ARG A 439 -12.01 -15.22 -9.02
CA ARG A 439 -11.06 -14.37 -9.75
C ARG A 439 -11.42 -14.21 -11.22
N ILE A 440 -11.77 -15.30 -11.90
CA ILE A 440 -12.19 -15.27 -13.31
C ILE A 440 -13.40 -14.36 -13.52
N ASN A 441 -14.42 -14.52 -12.67
CA ASN A 441 -15.66 -13.77 -12.75
C ASN A 441 -15.52 -12.35 -12.17
N ASN A 442 -14.35 -12.03 -11.61
CA ASN A 442 -14.04 -10.76 -10.94
C ASN A 442 -15.01 -10.45 -9.79
N LEU A 443 -15.29 -11.47 -8.97
CA LEU A 443 -16.18 -11.41 -7.80
C LEU A 443 -15.41 -11.11 -6.51
#